data_AF-A0A8H5FCM3-F1
#
_entry.id   AF-A0A8H5FCM3-F1
#
_cell.length_a   1.000
_cell.length_b   1.000
_cell.length_c   1.000
_cell.angle_alpha   90.00
_cell.angle_beta   90.00
_cell.angle_gamma   90.00
#
_symmetry.space_group_name_H-M   'P 1'
#
loop_
_entity.id
_entity.type
_entity.pdbx_description
1 polymer ?
#
loop_
_entity_poly.entity_id
_entity_poly.type
_entity_poly.pdbx_seq_one_letter_code
_entity_poly.pdbx_strand_id
1 'polypeptide(L)'
;MHVVVDISGDASFHLCTDTPEDLVHIPPSDDDHQRISNIFNNAWKHPKPFPKIHNIFYVAHHSADALAHISRFSNYSFLWLNSNKVGNTQLLFHGTPRTCLIGTTASPAHTRLCERLDCSLCLILRESYDIEKAKSARMFGTGIYSTNVSSKADLYASPRRLMGRATLKSVILNHVVLGRTQLMLSADQSLQHAPDIYNSVTGATSSEGGALAYHEAVVYREDAMCASAVIFYE
;
A
#
# COMPACT_ATOMS: atom_id res chain seq x y z
N MET A 1 -14.08 -18.06 -2.75
CA MET A 1 -13.60 -17.33 -3.94
C MET A 1 -12.85 -16.11 -3.43
N HIS A 2 -11.66 -15.84 -3.95
CA HIS A 2 -10.93 -14.60 -3.67
C HIS A 2 -10.48 -13.94 -4.98
N VAL A 3 -10.20 -12.64 -4.91
CA VAL A 3 -9.66 -11.83 -6.01
C VAL A 3 -8.26 -11.37 -5.63
N VAL A 4 -7.30 -11.61 -6.51
CA VAL A 4 -5.94 -11.04 -6.43
C VAL A 4 -5.82 -9.99 -7.51
N VAL A 5 -5.33 -8.80 -7.15
CA VAL A 5 -4.90 -7.78 -8.11
C VAL A 5 -3.38 -7.80 -8.12
N ASP A 6 -2.80 -8.32 -9.19
CA ASP A 6 -1.35 -8.46 -9.33
C ASP A 6 -0.66 -7.10 -9.55
N ILE A 7 0.66 -7.11 -9.79
CA ILE A 7 1.41 -5.87 -10.02
C ILE A 7 1.20 -5.24 -11.42
N SER A 8 0.65 -5.95 -12.41
CA SER A 8 0.21 -5.32 -13.67
C SER A 8 -1.14 -4.62 -13.52
N GLY A 9 -1.87 -4.91 -12.44
CA GLY A 9 -3.20 -4.38 -12.18
C GLY A 9 -4.31 -5.30 -12.70
N ASP A 10 -3.95 -6.51 -13.13
CA ASP A 10 -4.91 -7.49 -13.60
C ASP A 10 -5.54 -8.21 -12.41
N ALA A 11 -6.88 -8.30 -12.44
CA ALA A 11 -7.64 -8.96 -11.40
C ALA A 11 -7.90 -10.43 -11.78
N SER A 12 -7.35 -11.35 -10.99
CA SER A 12 -7.53 -12.79 -11.16
C SER A 12 -8.48 -13.35 -10.10
N PHE A 13 -9.49 -14.10 -10.56
CA PHE A 13 -10.43 -14.80 -9.68
C PHE A 13 -9.94 -16.22 -9.41
N HIS A 14 -9.83 -16.57 -8.13
CA HIS A 14 -9.48 -17.92 -7.73
C HIS A 14 -10.62 -18.58 -6.96
N LEU A 15 -11.06 -19.73 -7.47
CA LEU A 15 -11.99 -20.63 -6.81
C LEU A 15 -11.22 -21.51 -5.84
N CYS A 16 -11.29 -21.22 -4.55
CA CYS A 16 -10.70 -22.07 -3.51
C CYS A 16 -11.67 -23.21 -3.17
N THR A 17 -11.16 -24.44 -3.18
CA THR A 17 -11.87 -25.63 -2.68
C THR A 17 -11.84 -25.73 -1.16
N ASP A 18 -10.89 -25.03 -0.52
CA ASP A 18 -10.73 -24.91 0.93
C ASP A 18 -11.02 -23.48 1.43
N THR A 19 -10.90 -23.25 2.74
CA THR A 19 -11.02 -21.91 3.34
C THR A 19 -10.14 -20.90 2.60
N PRO A 20 -10.67 -19.74 2.18
CA PRO A 20 -9.90 -18.76 1.41
C PRO A 20 -8.69 -18.27 2.20
N GLU A 21 -7.54 -18.21 1.53
CA GLU A 21 -6.33 -17.57 2.07
C GLU A 21 -6.46 -16.05 1.96
N ASP A 22 -5.95 -15.31 2.95
CA ASP A 22 -5.90 -13.85 2.90
C ASP A 22 -4.62 -13.34 2.20
N LEU A 23 -3.54 -14.13 2.28
CA LEU A 23 -2.26 -13.86 1.65
C LEU A 23 -1.81 -15.06 0.83
N VAL A 24 -1.57 -14.85 -0.46
CA VAL A 24 -1.07 -15.88 -1.38
C VAL A 24 0.43 -15.72 -1.52
N HIS A 25 1.20 -16.72 -1.08
CA HIS A 25 2.66 -16.65 -1.12
C HIS A 25 3.19 -16.62 -2.54
N ILE A 26 4.13 -15.71 -2.81
CA ILE A 26 4.84 -15.63 -4.09
C ILE A 26 6.23 -16.26 -3.87
N PRO A 27 6.52 -17.47 -4.39
CA PRO A 27 7.80 -18.12 -4.18
C PRO A 27 8.97 -17.35 -4.82
N PRO A 28 10.21 -17.45 -4.30
CA PRO A 28 11.38 -16.79 -4.90
C PRO A 28 11.68 -17.18 -6.36
N SER A 29 11.17 -18.33 -6.81
CA SER A 29 11.29 -18.81 -8.20
C SER A 29 10.31 -18.13 -9.16
N ASP A 30 9.32 -17.40 -8.65
CA ASP A 30 8.31 -16.70 -9.44
C ASP A 30 8.87 -15.36 -9.98
N ASP A 31 8.50 -15.01 -11.21
CA ASP A 31 8.94 -13.77 -11.87
C ASP A 31 8.44 -12.53 -11.12
N ASP A 32 7.22 -12.57 -10.56
CA ASP A 32 6.68 -11.44 -9.81
C ASP A 32 7.40 -11.23 -8.48
N HIS A 33 7.91 -12.30 -7.84
CA HIS A 33 8.76 -12.15 -6.68
C HIS A 33 10.00 -11.33 -7.03
N GLN A 34 10.65 -11.63 -8.17
CA GLN A 34 11.82 -10.88 -8.62
C GLN A 34 11.48 -9.43 -8.95
N ARG A 35 10.37 -9.20 -9.66
CA ARG A 35 9.90 -7.85 -10.01
C ARG A 35 9.60 -7.01 -8.77
N ILE A 36 8.84 -7.54 -7.81
CA ILE A 36 8.50 -6.84 -6.56
C ILE A 36 9.76 -6.59 -5.73
N SER A 37 10.67 -7.58 -5.65
CA SER A 37 11.95 -7.44 -4.97
C SER A 37 12.78 -6.30 -5.57
N ASN A 38 12.85 -6.23 -6.91
CA ASN A 38 13.56 -5.18 -7.63
C ASN A 38 12.90 -3.81 -7.41
N ILE A 39 11.57 -3.71 -7.48
CA ILE A 39 10.82 -2.48 -7.19
C ILE A 39 11.16 -1.99 -5.77
N PHE A 40 11.14 -2.87 -4.77
CA PHE A 40 11.45 -2.54 -3.38
C PHE A 40 12.91 -2.13 -3.16
N ASN A 41 13.86 -2.90 -3.67
CA ASN A 41 15.29 -2.66 -3.48
C ASN A 41 15.75 -1.40 -4.23
N ASN A 42 15.30 -1.20 -5.47
CA ASN A 42 15.64 0.00 -6.25
C ASN A 42 15.04 1.26 -5.63
N ALA A 43 13.91 1.15 -4.93
CA ALA A 43 13.27 2.24 -4.21
C ALA A 43 13.87 2.51 -2.81
N TRP A 44 14.90 1.77 -2.40
CA TRP A 44 15.59 1.99 -1.14
C TRP A 44 16.61 3.13 -1.30
N LYS A 45 16.24 4.34 -0.86
CA LYS A 45 17.01 5.57 -1.10
C LYS A 45 17.62 6.20 0.15
N HIS A 46 17.09 5.90 1.34
CA HIS A 46 17.69 6.39 2.58
C HIS A 46 19.04 5.71 2.84
N PRO A 47 20.03 6.42 3.40
CA PRO A 47 21.34 5.88 3.72
C PRO A 47 21.30 5.00 4.98
N LYS A 48 20.63 3.84 4.90
CA LYS A 48 20.53 2.82 5.95
C LYS A 48 20.76 1.43 5.35
N PRO A 49 21.08 0.41 6.18
CA PRO A 49 21.33 -0.94 5.68
C PRO A 49 20.24 -1.43 4.72
N PHE A 50 20.66 -2.13 3.67
CA PHE A 50 19.71 -2.74 2.76
C PHE A 50 18.90 -3.81 3.49
N PRO A 51 17.57 -3.78 3.38
CA PRO A 51 16.70 -4.73 4.04
C PRO A 51 16.84 -6.09 3.37
N LYS A 52 16.74 -7.16 4.15
CA LYS A 52 16.63 -8.50 3.58
C LYS A 52 15.16 -8.87 3.47
N ILE A 53 14.69 -9.10 2.26
CA ILE A 53 13.34 -9.61 2.00
C ILE A 53 13.27 -11.06 2.48
N HIS A 54 12.24 -11.37 3.26
CA HIS A 54 11.97 -12.72 3.75
C HIS A 54 10.85 -13.39 2.97
N ASN A 55 9.73 -12.70 2.79
CA ASN A 55 8.57 -13.23 2.10
C ASN A 55 7.84 -12.12 1.34
N ILE A 56 7.24 -12.47 0.21
CA ILE A 56 6.35 -11.61 -0.57
C ILE A 56 5.03 -12.37 -0.75
N PHE A 57 3.92 -11.66 -0.57
CA PHE A 57 2.59 -12.22 -0.74
C PHE A 57 1.74 -11.29 -1.60
N TYR A 58 0.90 -11.87 -2.44
CA TYR A 58 -0.27 -11.17 -2.97
C TYR A 58 -1.37 -11.09 -1.91
N VAL A 59 -2.13 -10.00 -1.93
CA VAL A 59 -3.32 -9.83 -1.09
C VAL A 59 -4.51 -10.49 -1.77
N ALA A 60 -5.10 -11.47 -1.11
CA ALA A 60 -6.30 -12.16 -1.58
C ALA A 60 -7.54 -11.57 -0.91
N HIS A 61 -8.31 -10.85 -1.70
CA HIS A 61 -9.51 -10.14 -1.25
C HIS A 61 -10.73 -11.05 -1.35
N HIS A 62 -11.37 -11.34 -0.22
CA HIS A 62 -12.57 -12.21 -0.19
C HIS A 62 -13.69 -11.72 0.74
N SER A 63 -13.41 -10.82 1.69
CA SER A 63 -14.45 -10.23 2.53
C SER A 63 -15.42 -9.41 1.67
N ALA A 64 -16.68 -9.28 2.11
CA ALA A 64 -17.66 -8.48 1.40
C ALA A 64 -17.19 -7.02 1.23
N ASP A 65 -16.57 -6.46 2.26
CA ASP A 65 -16.02 -5.10 2.25
C ASP A 65 -14.85 -4.95 1.29
N ALA A 66 -13.92 -5.91 1.26
CA ALA A 66 -12.78 -5.91 0.34
C ALA A 66 -13.22 -6.07 -1.12
N LEU A 67 -14.19 -6.94 -1.40
CA LEU A 67 -14.74 -7.10 -2.75
C LEU A 67 -15.52 -5.85 -3.19
N ALA A 68 -16.31 -5.24 -2.30
CA ALA A 68 -16.97 -3.98 -2.57
C ALA A 68 -15.94 -2.86 -2.83
N HIS A 69 -14.84 -2.85 -2.08
CA HIS A 69 -13.72 -1.93 -2.30
C HIS A 69 -13.07 -2.12 -3.67
N ILE A 70 -12.74 -3.34 -4.06
CA ILE A 70 -12.18 -3.63 -5.39
C ILE A 70 -13.12 -3.13 -6.48
N SER A 71 -14.43 -3.36 -6.35
CA SER A 71 -15.40 -2.87 -7.32
C SER A 71 -15.38 -1.34 -7.43
N ARG A 72 -15.34 -0.62 -6.29
CA ARG A 72 -15.20 0.85 -6.28
C ARG A 72 -13.87 1.30 -6.90
N PHE A 73 -12.77 0.65 -6.57
CA PHE A 73 -11.45 0.94 -7.14
C PHE A 73 -11.41 0.74 -8.65
N SER A 74 -11.92 -0.39 -9.14
CA SER A 74 -11.99 -0.67 -10.58
C SER A 74 -12.85 0.34 -11.31
N ASN A 75 -14.00 0.74 -10.74
CA ASN A 75 -14.84 1.78 -11.30
C ASN A 75 -14.13 3.14 -11.31
N TYR A 76 -13.46 3.51 -10.21
CA TYR A 76 -12.68 4.74 -10.12
C TYR A 76 -11.57 4.76 -11.18
N SER A 77 -10.76 3.71 -11.24
CA SER A 77 -9.69 3.54 -12.22
C SER A 77 -10.22 3.60 -13.67
N PHE A 78 -11.28 2.87 -13.98
CA PHE A 78 -11.90 2.82 -15.31
C PHE A 78 -12.42 4.19 -15.77
N LEU A 79 -13.08 4.93 -14.87
CA LEU A 79 -13.58 6.28 -15.16
C LEU A 79 -12.44 7.21 -15.58
N TRP A 80 -11.25 7.07 -14.99
CA TRP A 80 -10.09 7.93 -15.31
C TRP A 80 -9.31 7.45 -16.53
N LEU A 81 -9.17 6.13 -16.73
CA LEU A 81 -8.53 5.58 -17.93
C LEU A 81 -9.32 5.90 -19.21
N ASN A 82 -10.67 5.84 -19.17
CA ASN A 82 -11.50 6.02 -20.37
C ASN A 82 -11.96 7.47 -20.62
N SER A 83 -11.75 8.39 -19.68
CA SER A 83 -12.15 9.79 -19.86
C SER A 83 -11.10 10.67 -20.54
N ASN A 84 -10.03 10.10 -21.12
CA ASN A 84 -8.88 10.83 -21.67
C ASN A 84 -8.24 11.83 -20.70
N LYS A 85 -8.53 11.71 -19.40
CA LYS A 85 -8.03 12.56 -18.32
C LYS A 85 -7.01 11.79 -17.50
N VAL A 86 -5.80 11.72 -18.05
CA VAL A 86 -4.55 11.44 -17.32
C VAL A 86 -4.63 10.18 -16.44
N GLY A 87 -4.58 9.01 -17.08
CA GLY A 87 -4.36 7.73 -16.41
C GLY A 87 -3.00 7.69 -15.74
N ASN A 88 -2.93 8.10 -14.48
CA ASN A 88 -1.73 8.09 -13.66
C ASN A 88 -1.90 7.11 -12.50
N THR A 89 -2.01 5.83 -12.84
CA THR A 89 -1.98 4.75 -11.85
C THR A 89 -0.53 4.34 -11.62
N GLN A 90 -0.09 4.32 -10.36
CA GLN A 90 1.27 4.00 -9.99
C GLN A 90 1.32 2.92 -8.90
N LEU A 91 2.38 2.11 -8.94
CA LEU A 91 2.72 1.24 -7.83
C LEU A 91 3.46 2.03 -6.74
N LEU A 92 2.82 2.22 -5.59
CA LEU A 92 3.37 3.00 -4.47
C LEU A 92 3.34 2.21 -3.16
N PHE A 93 4.34 2.44 -2.32
CA PHE A 93 4.48 1.84 -1.00
C PHE A 93 3.66 2.59 0.04
N HIS A 94 3.03 1.84 0.94
CA HIS A 94 2.43 2.32 2.16
C HIS A 94 3.03 1.56 3.35
N GLY A 95 3.61 2.30 4.30
CA GLY A 95 4.13 1.74 5.54
C GLY A 95 3.12 1.87 6.66
N THR A 96 2.89 0.80 7.41
CA THR A 96 1.92 0.78 8.51
C THR A 96 2.37 -0.21 9.60
N PRO A 97 2.01 0.02 10.88
CA PRO A 97 2.35 -0.91 11.94
C PRO A 97 1.70 -2.30 11.77
N ARG A 98 2.48 -3.33 12.11
CA ARG A 98 2.04 -4.73 12.23
C ARG A 98 2.22 -5.18 13.68
N THR A 99 1.17 -5.76 14.29
CA THR A 99 1.17 -6.25 15.70
C THR A 99 0.92 -7.75 15.83
N CYS A 100 0.96 -8.49 14.72
CA CYS A 100 0.81 -9.94 14.67
C CYS A 100 1.96 -10.59 13.88
N LEU A 101 1.91 -11.93 13.71
CA LEU A 101 2.96 -12.71 13.04
C LEU A 101 2.67 -12.99 11.56
N ILE A 102 1.65 -12.36 10.97
CA ILE A 102 1.27 -12.57 9.56
C ILE A 102 2.46 -12.31 8.62
N GLY A 103 2.70 -13.18 7.65
CA GLY A 103 3.78 -13.08 6.67
C GLY A 103 5.16 -13.48 7.17
N THR A 104 5.27 -13.97 8.41
CA THR A 104 6.55 -14.48 8.94
C THR A 104 6.94 -15.82 8.28
N THR A 105 5.96 -16.64 7.92
CA THR A 105 6.13 -17.87 7.15
C THR A 105 4.97 -18.04 6.16
N ALA A 106 5.13 -18.91 5.16
CA ALA A 106 4.07 -19.28 4.22
C ALA A 106 3.08 -20.33 4.77
N SER A 107 2.99 -20.51 6.10
CA SER A 107 2.08 -21.47 6.71
C SER A 107 0.70 -20.84 6.93
N PRO A 108 -0.40 -21.63 6.93
CA PRO A 108 -1.76 -21.09 7.11
C PRO A 108 -1.95 -20.23 8.36
N ALA A 109 -1.23 -20.52 9.45
CA ALA A 109 -1.29 -19.74 10.69
C ALA A 109 -0.70 -18.33 10.55
N HIS A 110 0.17 -18.11 9.56
CA HIS A 110 0.81 -16.83 9.28
C HIS A 110 0.38 -16.22 7.95
N THR A 111 -0.57 -16.80 7.22
CA THR A 111 -1.17 -16.18 6.02
C THR A 111 -2.59 -15.68 6.24
N ARG A 112 -3.15 -15.89 7.43
CA ARG A 112 -4.47 -15.35 7.83
C ARG A 112 -4.37 -14.01 8.55
N LEU A 113 -5.28 -13.10 8.20
CA LEU A 113 -5.45 -11.80 8.84
C LEU A 113 -5.98 -11.97 10.27
N CYS A 114 -5.40 -11.26 11.23
CA CYS A 114 -5.90 -11.26 12.60
C CYS A 114 -7.04 -10.24 12.78
N GLU A 115 -7.89 -10.45 13.78
CA GLU A 115 -9.01 -9.55 14.13
C GLU A 115 -8.62 -8.40 15.07
N ARG A 116 -7.33 -8.27 15.40
CA ARG A 116 -6.86 -7.25 16.34
C ARG A 116 -7.00 -5.84 15.77
N LEU A 117 -7.70 -4.97 16.52
CA LEU A 117 -7.87 -3.56 16.17
C LEU A 117 -6.57 -2.74 16.23
N ASP A 118 -5.54 -3.24 16.91
CA ASP A 118 -4.23 -2.60 16.97
C ASP A 118 -3.30 -2.98 15.80
N CYS A 119 -3.72 -3.92 14.94
CA CYS A 119 -2.97 -4.36 13.77
C CYS A 119 -3.42 -3.59 12.52
N SER A 120 -2.85 -2.39 12.32
CA SER A 120 -3.19 -1.54 11.17
C SER A 120 -2.99 -2.24 9.82
N LEU A 121 -1.96 -3.07 9.68
CA LEU A 121 -1.78 -3.91 8.49
C LEU A 121 -3.01 -4.80 8.23
N CYS A 122 -3.43 -5.61 9.21
CA CYS A 122 -4.54 -6.54 9.01
C CYS A 122 -5.88 -5.83 8.81
N LEU A 123 -6.09 -4.67 9.45
CA LEU A 123 -7.26 -3.84 9.21
C LEU A 123 -7.31 -3.36 7.76
N ILE A 124 -6.21 -2.79 7.24
CA ILE A 124 -6.14 -2.31 5.86
C ILE A 124 -6.39 -3.45 4.86
N LEU A 125 -5.78 -4.62 5.08
CA LEU A 125 -5.93 -5.73 4.15
C LEU A 125 -7.33 -6.38 4.19
N ARG A 126 -8.05 -6.32 5.33
CA ARG A 126 -9.38 -6.91 5.48
C ARG A 126 -10.51 -5.97 5.03
N GLU A 127 -10.40 -4.69 5.39
CA GLU A 127 -11.48 -3.69 5.31
C GLU A 127 -11.16 -2.56 4.33
N SER A 128 -9.99 -2.60 3.69
CA SER A 128 -9.40 -1.49 2.92
C SER A 128 -8.92 -0.32 3.80
N TYR A 129 -8.42 0.71 3.13
CA TYR A 129 -8.03 1.98 3.74
C TYR A 129 -9.23 2.71 4.30
N ASP A 130 -9.01 3.42 5.42
CA ASP A 130 -10.01 4.21 6.10
C ASP A 130 -9.40 5.59 6.40
N ILE A 131 -9.87 6.62 5.69
CA ILE A 131 -9.33 8.00 5.81
C ILE A 131 -9.60 8.56 7.21
N GLU A 132 -10.67 8.14 7.86
CA GLU A 132 -11.02 8.60 9.21
C GLU A 132 -10.02 8.06 10.25
N LYS A 133 -9.35 6.94 9.96
CA LYS A 133 -8.24 6.43 10.78
C LYS A 133 -6.90 7.13 10.48
N ALA A 134 -6.83 7.94 9.41
CA ALA A 134 -5.64 8.71 9.01
C ALA A 134 -5.55 10.13 9.62
N LYS A 135 -6.47 10.50 10.54
CA LYS A 135 -6.66 11.83 11.17
C LYS A 135 -5.48 12.47 11.92
N SER A 136 -4.28 11.91 11.84
CA SER A 136 -3.07 12.63 12.28
C SER A 136 -2.78 13.80 11.35
N ALA A 137 -2.52 15.00 11.88
CA ALA A 137 -2.07 16.14 11.08
C ALA A 137 -0.75 15.79 10.36
N ARG A 138 -0.84 15.52 9.07
CA ARG A 138 0.29 15.24 8.17
C ARG A 138 0.53 16.43 7.25
N MET A 139 1.63 16.39 6.50
CA MET A 139 2.12 17.53 5.71
C MET A 139 1.07 18.09 4.72
N PHE A 140 0.20 17.24 4.19
CA PHE A 140 -0.85 17.60 3.23
C PHE A 140 -2.24 17.21 3.74
N GLY A 141 -2.45 17.30 5.06
CA GLY A 141 -3.74 17.10 5.71
C GLY A 141 -4.20 15.63 5.77
N THR A 142 -5.52 15.43 5.89
CA THR A 142 -6.16 14.13 6.14
C THR A 142 -6.34 13.37 4.82
N GLY A 143 -5.48 12.37 4.58
CA GLY A 143 -5.54 11.54 3.38
C GLY A 143 -4.72 10.28 3.53
N ILE A 144 -4.68 9.46 2.48
CA ILE A 144 -3.91 8.22 2.45
C ILE A 144 -2.57 8.50 1.78
N TYR A 145 -1.50 8.36 2.56
CA TYR A 145 -0.13 8.69 2.16
C TYR A 145 0.55 7.46 1.55
N SER A 146 1.24 7.68 0.43
CA SER A 146 2.01 6.66 -0.26
C SER A 146 3.29 7.26 -0.87
N THR A 147 4.22 6.43 -1.28
CA THR A 147 5.51 6.88 -1.81
C THR A 147 6.11 5.86 -2.77
N ASN A 148 6.89 6.31 -3.76
CA ASN A 148 7.69 5.43 -4.60
C ASN A 148 9.05 5.08 -3.95
N VAL A 149 9.30 5.53 -2.71
CA VAL A 149 10.54 5.30 -1.95
C VAL A 149 10.28 4.32 -0.81
N SER A 150 10.61 3.04 -1.00
CA SER A 150 10.37 1.96 -0.01
C SER A 150 10.98 2.28 1.36
N SER A 151 12.20 2.81 1.37
CA SER A 151 12.89 3.24 2.58
C SER A 151 12.20 4.38 3.36
N LYS A 152 11.34 5.17 2.71
CA LYS A 152 10.48 6.18 3.35
C LYS A 152 9.25 5.52 3.98
N ALA A 153 8.60 4.59 3.26
CA ALA A 153 7.52 3.78 3.82
C ALA A 153 8.00 2.98 5.05
N ASP A 154 9.24 2.48 5.04
CA ASP A 154 9.85 1.80 6.20
C ASP A 154 9.81 2.61 7.49
N LEU A 155 9.88 3.94 7.43
CA LEU A 155 9.80 4.80 8.63
C LEU A 155 8.47 4.63 9.37
N TYR A 156 7.41 4.23 8.64
CA TYR A 156 6.07 3.99 9.16
C TYR A 156 5.75 2.50 9.37
N ALA A 157 6.62 1.60 8.89
CA ALA A 157 6.52 0.15 9.06
C ALA A 157 6.96 -0.34 10.45
N SER A 158 7.03 0.55 11.44
CA SER A 158 7.58 0.26 12.76
C SER A 158 6.82 -0.89 13.44
N PRO A 159 7.51 -2.01 13.77
CA PRO A 159 6.89 -3.05 14.55
C PRO A 159 6.68 -2.51 15.97
N ARG A 160 5.44 -2.45 16.45
CA ARG A 160 5.24 -2.33 17.91
C ARG A 160 5.84 -3.62 18.48
N ARG A 161 6.93 -3.51 19.25
CA ARG A 161 7.66 -4.65 19.80
C ARG A 161 6.65 -5.63 20.43
N LEU A 162 6.42 -6.76 19.75
CA LEU A 162 5.71 -7.90 20.30
C LEU A 162 6.66 -8.51 21.34
N MET A 163 6.52 -8.06 22.60
CA MET A 163 7.10 -8.70 23.79
C MET A 163 8.49 -9.34 23.57
N GLY A 164 9.48 -8.55 23.16
CA GLY A 164 10.88 -9.00 23.10
C GLY A 164 11.28 -9.86 21.90
N ARG A 165 10.44 -10.05 20.88
CA ARG A 165 10.83 -10.71 19.62
C ARG A 165 11.08 -9.67 18.52
N ALA A 166 12.21 -9.83 17.81
CA ALA A 166 12.41 -9.13 16.55
C ALA A 166 11.36 -9.64 15.57
N THR A 167 10.41 -8.78 15.20
CA THR A 167 9.39 -9.11 14.20
C THR A 167 9.78 -8.43 12.90
N LEU A 168 9.60 -9.15 11.79
CA LEU A 168 9.76 -8.58 10.45
C LEU A 168 8.97 -7.28 10.32
N LYS A 169 9.50 -6.32 9.59
CA LYS A 169 8.76 -5.17 9.11
C LYS A 169 7.91 -5.57 7.91
N SER A 170 6.95 -4.72 7.57
CA SER A 170 6.09 -4.92 6.41
C SER A 170 5.75 -3.60 5.74
N VAL A 171 5.79 -3.58 4.41
CA VAL A 171 5.19 -2.52 3.61
C VAL A 171 4.20 -3.11 2.61
N ILE A 172 3.14 -2.37 2.34
CA ILE A 172 2.13 -2.71 1.33
C ILE A 172 2.54 -2.04 0.02
N LEU A 173 2.56 -2.78 -1.07
CA LEU A 173 2.66 -2.27 -2.43
C LEU A 173 1.25 -2.15 -3.01
N ASN A 174 0.90 -0.97 -3.50
CA ASN A 174 -0.45 -0.61 -3.88
C ASN A 174 -0.52 -0.10 -5.30
N HIS A 175 -1.62 -0.38 -5.99
CA HIS A 175 -2.04 0.44 -7.12
C HIS A 175 -2.69 1.71 -6.58
N VAL A 176 -2.18 2.87 -7.01
CA VAL A 176 -2.66 4.18 -6.59
C VAL A 176 -3.02 5.00 -7.82
N VAL A 177 -4.31 5.33 -7.96
CA VAL A 177 -4.83 6.17 -9.04
C VAL A 177 -4.65 7.63 -8.62
N LEU A 178 -3.52 8.22 -8.99
CA LEU A 178 -3.21 9.62 -8.68
C LEU A 178 -3.99 10.60 -9.57
N GLY A 179 -4.43 10.16 -10.75
CA GLY A 179 -5.10 11.01 -11.74
C GLY A 179 -4.32 12.29 -12.03
N ARG A 180 -5.01 13.43 -12.08
CA ARG A 180 -4.38 14.75 -12.11
C ARG A 180 -3.90 15.10 -10.71
N THR A 181 -2.58 15.14 -10.51
CA THR A 181 -1.96 15.47 -9.22
C THR A 181 -1.57 16.95 -9.15
N GLN A 182 -1.82 17.59 -8.00
CA GLN A 182 -1.30 18.93 -7.71
C GLN A 182 0.10 18.79 -7.09
N LEU A 183 1.10 19.42 -7.70
CA LEU A 183 2.43 19.53 -7.12
C LEU A 183 2.41 20.60 -6.01
N MET A 184 2.72 20.20 -4.78
CA MET A 184 2.72 21.08 -3.61
C MET A 184 4.16 21.43 -3.21
N LEU A 185 4.52 22.71 -3.27
CA LEU A 185 5.86 23.20 -2.89
C LEU A 185 6.03 23.30 -1.37
N SER A 186 4.94 23.54 -0.64
CA SER A 186 4.90 23.69 0.81
C SER A 186 3.83 22.80 1.43
N ALA A 187 3.99 22.48 2.71
CA ALA A 187 2.99 21.80 3.50
C ALA A 187 1.67 22.59 3.54
N ASP A 188 0.54 21.88 3.49
CA ASP A 188 -0.78 22.39 3.80
C ASP A 188 -1.53 21.34 4.62
N GLN A 189 -1.45 21.47 5.94
CA GLN A 189 -2.06 20.53 6.88
C GLN A 189 -3.59 20.66 6.94
N SER A 190 -4.17 21.70 6.33
CA SER A 190 -5.61 21.96 6.38
C SER A 190 -6.41 21.12 5.38
N LEU A 191 -5.75 20.55 4.36
CA LEU A 191 -6.38 19.78 3.30
C LEU A 191 -7.21 18.61 3.87
N GLN A 192 -8.48 18.56 3.51
CA GLN A 192 -9.38 17.42 3.78
C GLN A 192 -9.78 16.69 2.50
N HIS A 193 -9.47 17.28 1.34
CA HIS A 193 -9.71 16.72 0.02
C HIS A 193 -8.62 17.22 -0.94
N ALA A 194 -8.52 16.59 -2.11
CA ALA A 194 -7.66 17.10 -3.18
C ALA A 194 -8.12 18.52 -3.56
N PRO A 195 -7.18 19.44 -3.90
CA PRO A 195 -7.55 20.75 -4.41
C PRO A 195 -8.50 20.65 -5.61
N ASP A 196 -9.31 21.69 -5.84
CA ASP A 196 -10.26 21.75 -6.95
C ASP A 196 -9.59 21.33 -8.25
N ILE A 197 -10.32 20.63 -9.11
CA ILE A 197 -9.87 20.08 -10.41
C ILE A 197 -8.73 19.05 -10.36
N TYR A 198 -8.21 18.68 -9.17
CA TYR A 198 -7.23 17.62 -8.96
C TYR A 198 -7.83 16.39 -8.26
N ASN A 199 -7.07 15.28 -8.29
CA ASN A 199 -7.45 14.00 -7.69
C ASN A 199 -6.55 13.62 -6.52
N SER A 200 -5.33 14.13 -6.52
CA SER A 200 -4.30 13.83 -5.53
C SER A 200 -3.36 15.02 -5.36
N VAL A 201 -2.51 14.93 -4.34
CA VAL A 201 -1.39 15.84 -4.11
C VAL A 201 -0.09 15.04 -4.22
N THR A 202 0.93 15.63 -4.83
CA THR A 202 2.31 15.17 -4.74
C THR A 202 3.15 16.27 -4.12
N GLY A 203 3.88 15.98 -3.05
CA GLY A 203 4.79 16.95 -2.47
C GLY A 203 6.07 17.07 -3.31
N ALA A 204 6.45 18.30 -3.64
CA ALA A 204 7.68 18.57 -4.36
C ALA A 204 8.90 18.25 -3.50
N THR A 205 9.87 17.57 -4.10
CA THR A 205 11.16 17.27 -3.48
C THR A 205 12.06 18.51 -3.47
N SER A 206 13.15 18.47 -2.70
CA SER A 206 14.15 19.56 -2.68
C SER A 206 14.76 19.83 -4.06
N SER A 207 14.92 18.81 -4.91
CA SER A 207 15.33 18.98 -6.31
C SER A 207 14.30 19.71 -7.17
N GLU A 208 13.04 19.73 -6.77
CA GLU A 208 11.92 20.42 -7.41
C GLU A 208 11.59 21.76 -6.72
N GLY A 209 12.42 22.19 -5.77
CA GLY A 209 12.21 23.43 -5.01
C GLY A 209 11.24 23.31 -3.82
N GLY A 210 10.84 22.08 -3.44
CA GLY A 210 9.94 21.82 -2.32
C GLY A 210 10.62 21.41 -1.01
N ALA A 211 9.81 21.17 0.01
CA ALA A 211 10.26 20.86 1.37
C ALA A 211 10.56 19.38 1.64
N LEU A 212 10.26 18.47 0.70
CA LEU A 212 10.44 17.04 0.91
C LEU A 212 11.82 16.54 0.47
N ALA A 213 12.46 15.69 1.26
CA ALA A 213 13.66 14.99 0.81
C ALA A 213 13.35 13.85 -0.18
N TYR A 214 12.14 13.28 -0.11
CA TYR A 214 11.72 12.12 -0.89
C TYR A 214 10.24 12.23 -1.22
N HIS A 215 9.86 11.66 -2.37
CA HIS A 215 8.50 11.63 -2.89
C HIS A 215 7.44 11.28 -1.84
N GLU A 216 6.31 11.96 -1.92
CA GLU A 216 5.09 11.70 -1.16
C GLU A 216 3.90 12.00 -2.04
N ALA A 217 2.98 11.05 -2.15
CA ALA A 217 1.71 11.26 -2.82
C ALA A 217 0.57 10.98 -1.85
N VAL A 218 -0.49 11.78 -1.95
CA VAL A 218 -1.66 11.72 -1.07
C VAL A 218 -2.91 11.65 -1.91
N VAL A 219 -3.72 10.62 -1.67
CA VAL A 219 -5.08 10.51 -2.21
C VAL A 219 -6.07 10.78 -1.09
N TYR A 220 -7.21 11.38 -1.45
CA TYR A 220 -8.25 11.79 -0.51
C TYR A 220 -9.55 11.00 -0.71
N ARG A 221 -9.44 9.85 -1.36
CA ARG A 221 -10.52 8.88 -1.51
C ARG A 221 -9.95 7.48 -1.33
N GLU A 222 -10.67 6.63 -0.61
CA GLU A 222 -10.25 5.25 -0.36
C GLU A 222 -10.21 4.45 -1.67
N ASP A 223 -11.20 4.66 -2.55
CA ASP A 223 -11.32 4.01 -3.86
C ASP A 223 -10.23 4.43 -4.87
N ALA A 224 -9.34 5.36 -4.53
CA ALA A 224 -8.16 5.68 -5.34
C ALA A 224 -6.96 4.75 -5.06
N MET A 225 -7.07 3.82 -4.11
CA MET A 225 -5.95 2.96 -3.69
C MET A 225 -6.37 1.51 -3.48
N CYS A 226 -5.56 0.57 -3.95
CA CYS A 226 -5.79 -0.87 -3.78
C CYS A 226 -4.52 -1.59 -3.37
N ALA A 227 -4.59 -2.36 -2.29
CA ALA A 227 -3.49 -3.21 -1.84
C ALA A 227 -3.32 -4.41 -2.78
N SER A 228 -2.13 -4.53 -3.38
CA SER A 228 -1.79 -5.60 -4.33
C SER A 228 -0.90 -6.66 -3.66
N ALA A 229 0.22 -6.24 -3.09
CA ALA A 229 1.19 -7.15 -2.47
C ALA A 229 1.69 -6.62 -1.12
N VAL A 230 2.23 -7.51 -0.29
CA VAL A 230 2.87 -7.17 0.98
C VAL A 230 4.27 -7.80 1.03
N ILE A 231 5.25 -6.97 1.37
CA ILE A 231 6.66 -7.38 1.45
C ILE A 231 7.05 -7.41 2.93
N PHE A 232 7.53 -8.57 3.39
CA PHE A 232 8.03 -8.77 4.75
C PHE A 232 9.56 -8.85 4.75
N TYR A 233 10.21 -8.05 5.59
CA TYR A 233 11.67 -7.87 5.56
C TYR A 233 12.26 -7.53 6.95
N GLU A 234 13.57 -7.66 7.11
CA GLU A 234 14.34 -7.17 8.28
C GLU A 234 15.04 -5.84 8.01
#